data_AF-A0A3P9HC32-F1
#
_entry.id   AF-A0A3P9HC32-F1
#
_cell.length_a   1.000
_cell.length_b   1.000
_cell.length_c   1.000
_cell.angle_alpha   90.00
_cell.angle_beta   90.00
_cell.angle_gamma   90.00
#
_symmetry.space_group_name_H-M   'P 1'
#
loop_
_entity.id
_entity.type
_entity.pdbx_description
1 polymer ?
#
loop_
_entity_poly.entity_id
_entity_poly.type
_entity_poly.pdbx_seq_one_letter_code
_entity_poly.pdbx_strand_id
1 'polypeptide(L)'
;HKKERNQSRGTCNDSQSRQLSFAEVMQLVQEGKEVPGVTKLDVHASNQSPTPSQMERRRKPWETSPADTSFKKKEKQQKEDGGHVRFFSRFSKLNPSH
;
A
#
# COMPACT_ATOMS: atom_id res chain seq x y z
N HIS A 1 -8.80 21.87 32.44
CA HIS A 1 -7.34 21.69 32.31
C HIS A 1 -7.04 20.86 31.07
N LYS A 2 -6.96 21.48 29.90
CA LYS A 2 -6.66 20.80 28.63
C LYS A 2 -5.16 21.02 28.35
N LYS A 3 -4.41 19.92 28.44
CA LYS A 3 -2.94 19.88 28.39
C LYS A 3 -2.45 20.40 27.03
N GLU A 4 -1.71 21.50 27.04
CA GLU A 4 -1.04 22.09 25.88
C GLU A 4 -0.10 21.05 25.25
N ARG A 5 -0.30 20.78 23.96
CA ARG A 5 0.59 19.96 23.16
C ARG A 5 1.61 20.90 22.54
N ASN A 6 2.79 20.95 23.14
CA ASN A 6 3.94 21.68 22.60
C ASN A 6 4.29 21.14 21.21
N GLN A 7 3.91 21.89 20.19
CA GLN A 7 4.42 21.72 18.83
C GLN A 7 5.88 22.15 18.84
N SER A 8 6.80 21.20 18.99
CA SER A 8 8.20 21.41 18.64
C SER A 8 8.25 21.59 17.13
N ARG A 9 8.11 22.83 16.68
CA ARG A 9 8.32 23.25 15.30
C ARG A 9 9.74 22.83 14.93
N GLY A 10 9.87 21.71 14.21
CA GLY A 10 11.12 21.38 13.55
C GLY A 10 11.51 22.59 12.72
N THR A 11 12.63 23.21 13.07
CA THR A 11 13.18 24.33 12.32
C THR A 11 13.41 23.82 10.90
N CYS A 12 12.58 24.23 9.94
CA CYS A 12 12.99 24.15 8.55
C CYS A 12 14.19 25.07 8.44
N ASN A 13 15.40 24.49 8.39
CA ASN A 13 16.54 25.27 7.99
C ASN A 13 16.25 25.66 6.55
N ASP A 14 16.02 26.95 6.37
CA ASP A 14 15.95 27.66 5.12
C ASP A 14 17.33 27.55 4.45
N SER A 15 17.71 26.34 4.03
CA SER A 15 18.85 26.12 3.15
C SER A 15 18.37 26.52 1.76
N GLN A 16 18.22 27.83 1.61
CA GLN A 16 18.05 28.57 0.38
C GLN A 16 18.71 27.83 -0.77
N SER A 17 17.90 27.31 -1.70
CA SER A 17 18.09 27.11 -3.14
C SER A 17 19.53 27.04 -3.72
N ARG A 18 20.52 26.56 -2.97
CA ARG A 18 21.90 26.43 -3.41
C ARG A 18 22.02 25.06 -4.07
N GLN A 19 22.29 25.08 -5.36
CA GLN A 19 22.56 23.87 -6.11
C GLN A 19 23.81 23.21 -5.51
N LEU A 20 23.63 22.05 -4.88
CA LEU A 20 24.74 21.23 -4.38
C LEU A 20 25.20 20.28 -5.48
N SER A 21 26.52 20.05 -5.55
CA SER A 21 27.08 18.99 -6.38
C SER A 21 26.77 17.60 -5.79
N PHE A 22 26.87 16.56 -6.62
CA PHE A 22 26.62 15.18 -6.18
C PHE A 22 27.55 14.74 -5.04
N ALA A 23 28.81 15.18 -5.05
CA ALA A 23 29.77 14.86 -3.99
C ALA A 23 29.34 15.42 -2.63
N GLU A 24 28.89 16.68 -2.60
CA GLU A 24 28.40 17.33 -1.38
C GLU A 24 27.14 16.64 -0.86
N VAL A 25 26.21 16.29 -1.75
CA VAL A 25 25.02 15.50 -1.37
C VAL A 25 25.44 14.19 -0.71
N MET A 26 26.44 13.50 -1.28
CA MET A 26 26.87 12.21 -0.75
C MET A 26 27.63 12.32 0.57
N GLN A 27 28.34 13.41 0.78
CA GLN A 27 28.95 13.72 2.07
C GLN A 27 27.86 13.99 3.14
N LEU A 28 26.83 14.77 2.82
CA LEU A 28 25.72 15.03 3.74
C LEU A 28 25.02 13.72 4.16
N VAL A 29 24.79 12.80 3.21
CA VAL A 29 24.23 11.48 3.49
C VAL A 29 25.12 10.68 4.44
N GLN A 30 26.43 10.65 4.19
CA GLN A 30 27.39 9.92 5.01
C GLN A 30 27.52 10.50 6.43
N GLU A 31 27.48 11.81 6.56
CA GLU A 31 27.51 12.52 7.85
C GLU A 31 26.17 12.50 8.59
N GLY A 32 25.12 11.90 7.98
CA GLY A 32 23.77 11.86 8.54
C GLY A 32 23.08 13.23 8.61
N LYS A 33 23.57 14.21 7.84
CA LYS A 33 22.97 15.53 7.70
C LYS A 33 21.79 15.47 6.72
N GLU A 34 20.85 16.38 6.89
CA GLU A 34 19.65 16.40 6.05
C GLU A 34 20.00 16.85 4.64
N VAL A 35 19.54 16.10 3.64
CA VAL A 35 19.72 16.46 2.23
C VAL A 35 18.68 17.51 1.85
N PRO A 36 19.08 18.63 1.23
CA PRO A 36 18.15 19.66 0.78
C PRO A 36 17.06 19.08 -0.13
N GLY A 37 15.82 19.54 0.04
CA GLY A 37 14.66 19.06 -0.71
C GLY A 37 14.01 17.79 -0.15
N VAL A 38 14.58 17.17 0.90
CA VAL A 38 13.94 16.06 1.61
C VAL A 38 13.06 16.61 2.73
N THR A 39 11.74 16.52 2.56
CA THR A 39 10.79 16.82 3.64
C THR A 39 10.63 15.60 4.53
N LYS A 40 11.08 15.69 5.78
CA LYS A 40 10.77 14.69 6.80
C LYS A 40 9.34 14.91 7.28
N LEU A 41 8.41 14.17 6.69
CA LEU A 41 7.03 14.16 7.17
C LEU A 41 6.94 13.28 8.42
N ASP A 42 6.40 13.84 9.50
CA ASP A 42 6.11 13.08 10.72
C ASP A 42 4.87 12.20 10.49
N VAL A 43 5.10 11.03 9.90
CA VAL A 43 4.06 10.05 9.59
C VAL A 43 4.04 8.98 10.66
N HIS A 44 2.93 8.88 11.39
CA HIS A 44 2.67 7.77 12.29
C HIS A 44 1.83 6.69 11.60
N ALA A 45 2.16 5.42 11.88
CA ALA A 45 1.32 4.31 11.47
C ALA A 45 -0.06 4.45 12.13
N SER A 46 -1.09 4.71 11.32
CA SER A 46 -2.46 4.80 11.80
C SER A 46 -2.97 3.44 12.31
N ASN A 47 -2.43 2.32 11.80
CA ASN A 47 -2.85 0.94 12.12
C ASN A 47 -4.36 0.68 11.99
N GLN A 48 -5.11 1.60 11.37
CA GLN A 48 -6.52 1.44 11.07
C GLN A 48 -6.70 0.53 9.86
N SER A 49 -7.88 -0.10 9.78
CA SER A 49 -8.24 -0.91 8.61
C SER A 49 -8.23 -0.02 7.36
N PRO A 50 -7.65 -0.50 6.24
CA PRO A 50 -7.65 0.27 5.00
C PRO A 50 -9.09 0.51 4.54
N THR A 51 -9.39 1.73 4.08
CA THR A 51 -10.68 2.04 3.45
C THR A 51 -10.82 1.20 2.19
N PRO A 52 -11.86 0.36 2.07
CA PRO A 52 -12.11 -0.40 0.84
C PRO A 52 -12.29 0.55 -0.33
N SER A 53 -11.64 0.26 -1.46
CA SER A 53 -11.83 1.01 -2.70
C SER A 53 -13.28 0.84 -3.18
N GLN A 54 -13.96 1.95 -3.46
CA GLN A 54 -15.23 1.97 -4.18
C GLN A 54 -15.04 2.07 -5.70
N MET A 55 -13.81 2.27 -6.16
CA MET A 55 -13.49 2.41 -7.58
C MET A 55 -13.44 1.04 -8.25
N GLU A 56 -14.10 0.95 -9.41
CA GLU A 56 -14.08 -0.25 -10.25
C GLU A 56 -12.66 -0.56 -10.74
N ARG A 57 -12.25 -1.82 -10.65
CA ARG A 57 -10.91 -2.23 -11.10
C ARG A 57 -10.87 -2.22 -12.62
N ARG A 58 -10.20 -1.22 -13.21
CA ARG A 58 -9.91 -1.23 -14.65
C ARG A 58 -8.90 -2.34 -14.97
N ARG A 59 -9.29 -3.21 -15.90
CA ARG A 59 -8.39 -4.24 -16.40
C ARG A 59 -7.21 -3.62 -17.13
N LYS A 60 -6.04 -4.19 -16.91
CA LYS A 60 -4.85 -3.85 -17.70
C LYS A 60 -5.02 -4.44 -19.11
N PRO A 61 -4.39 -3.84 -20.15
CA PRO A 61 -4.53 -4.33 -21.53
C PRO A 61 -4.14 -5.80 -21.73
N TRP A 62 -3.25 -6.32 -20.86
CA TRP A 62 -2.82 -7.72 -20.86
C TRP A 62 -3.72 -8.67 -20.06
N GLU A 63 -4.72 -8.15 -19.32
CA GLU A 63 -5.75 -8.96 -18.60
C GLU A 63 -6.99 -9.24 -19.48
N THR A 64 -6.91 -8.88 -20.76
CA THR A 64 -7.92 -9.15 -21.79
C THR A 64 -7.31 -10.06 -22.84
N SER A 65 -6.88 -11.26 -22.45
CA SER A 65 -6.72 -12.34 -23.43
C SER A 65 -8.10 -12.92 -23.74
N PRO A 66 -8.44 -13.27 -24.99
CA PRO A 66 -9.70 -13.91 -25.32
C PRO A 66 -9.95 -15.25 -24.59
N ALA A 67 -8.93 -15.82 -23.93
CA ALA A 67 -9.05 -17.00 -23.09
C ALA A 67 -9.58 -16.73 -21.66
N ASP A 68 -9.69 -15.46 -21.24
CA ASP A 68 -9.97 -15.09 -19.84
C ASP A 68 -11.47 -15.01 -19.49
N THR A 69 -12.38 -15.41 -20.38
CA THR A 69 -13.84 -15.38 -20.12
C THR A 69 -14.32 -16.49 -19.16
N SER A 70 -13.44 -17.42 -18.77
CA SER A 70 -13.78 -18.53 -17.87
C SER A 70 -13.27 -18.29 -16.44
N PHE A 71 -13.82 -17.30 -15.74
CA PHE A 71 -13.58 -17.16 -14.30
C PHE A 71 -14.28 -18.31 -13.56
N LYS A 72 -13.51 -19.37 -13.21
CA LYS A 72 -14.00 -20.40 -12.30
C LYS A 72 -14.00 -19.82 -10.88
N LYS A 73 -15.18 -19.58 -10.31
CA LYS A 73 -15.30 -19.18 -8.90
C LYS A 73 -14.83 -20.34 -8.04
N LYS A 74 -13.68 -20.19 -7.39
CA LYS A 74 -13.14 -21.14 -6.41
C LYS A 74 -13.65 -20.76 -5.03
N GLU A 75 -14.51 -21.60 -4.47
CA GLU A 75 -15.04 -21.43 -3.12
C GLU A 75 -14.48 -22.52 -2.22
N LYS A 76 -13.85 -22.14 -1.11
CA LYS A 76 -13.28 -23.07 -0.13
C LYS A 76 -14.36 -23.43 0.89
N GLN A 77 -14.87 -24.65 0.83
CA GLN A 77 -15.90 -25.12 1.75
C GLN A 77 -15.28 -26.05 2.79
N GLN A 78 -15.54 -25.75 4.05
CA GLN A 78 -15.15 -26.57 5.18
C GLN A 78 -16.28 -27.57 5.45
N LYS A 79 -15.96 -28.86 5.49
CA LYS A 79 -16.89 -29.93 5.88
C LYS A 79 -16.30 -30.68 7.07
N GLU A 80 -17.06 -30.74 8.15
CA GLU A 80 -16.68 -31.45 9.36
C GLU A 80 -17.38 -32.81 9.34
N ASP A 81 -16.60 -33.88 9.22
CA ASP A 81 -17.11 -35.24 9.32
C ASP A 81 -16.45 -35.89 10.54
N GLY A 82 -17.23 -36.14 11.59
CA GLY A 82 -16.79 -36.91 12.76
C GLY A 82 -15.51 -36.38 13.41
N GLY A 83 -15.43 -35.07 13.65
CA GLY A 83 -14.28 -34.41 14.30
C GLY A 83 -13.10 -34.11 13.37
N HIS A 84 -13.17 -34.49 12.09
CA HIS A 84 -12.15 -34.16 11.09
C HIS A 84 -12.64 -33.08 10.12
N VAL A 85 -11.93 -31.96 10.10
CA VAL A 85 -12.23 -30.81 9.24
C VAL A 85 -11.56 -31.02 7.88
N ARG A 86 -12.36 -31.22 6.83
CA ARG A 86 -11.87 -31.33 5.46
C ARG A 86 -12.23 -30.08 4.67
N PHE A 87 -11.22 -29.50 4.01
CA PHE A 87 -11.40 -28.35 3.14
C PHE A 87 -11.46 -28.80 1.69
N PHE A 88 -12.59 -28.58 1.04
CA PHE A 88 -12.76 -28.86 -0.38
C PHE A 88 -12.84 -27.56 -1.16
N SER A 89 -12.16 -27.52 -2.30
CA SER A 89 -12.33 -26.43 -3.26
C SER A 89 -13.46 -26.80 -4.22
N ARG A 90 -14.57 -26.06 -4.14
CA ARG A 90 -15.65 -26.16 -5.12
C ARG A 90 -15.38 -25.16 -6.23
N PHE A 91 -15.37 -25.65 -7.47
CA PHE A 91 -15.22 -24.81 -8.65
C PHE A 91 -16.55 -24.72 -9.37
N SER A 92 -17.19 -23.57 -9.32
CA SER A 92 -18.40 -23.31 -10.10
C SER A 92 -18.01 -22.67 -11.43
N LYS A 93 -18.47 -23.25 -12.53
CA LYS A 93 -18.40 -22.64 -13.86
C LYS A 93 -19.50 -21.58 -13.93
N LEU A 94 -19.10 -20.32 -14.09
CA LEU A 94 -20.04 -19.25 -14.38
C LEU A 94 -20.38 -19.32 -15.87
N ASN A 95 -21.66 -19.45 -16.20
CA ASN A 95 -22.09 -19.32 -17.59
C ASN A 95 -22.00 -17.84 -18.00
N PRO A 96 -21.46 -17.53 -19.19
CA PRO A 96 -21.50 -16.15 -19.69
C PRO A 96 -22.97 -15.74 -19.87
N SER A 97 -23.34 -14.57 -19.34
CA SER A 97 -24.62 -13.95 -19.67
C SER A 97 -24.49 -13.30 -21.05
N HIS A 98 -25.42 -13.63 -21.95
CA HIS A 98 -25.53 -13.05 -23.30
C HIS A 98 -25.80 -11.54 -23.26
#